data_AF-A0A2P8AJW1-F1
#
_entry.id   AF-A0A2P8AJW1-F1
#
_cell.length_a   1.000
_cell.length_b   1.000
_cell.length_c   1.000
_cell.angle_alpha   90.00
_cell.angle_beta   90.00
_cell.angle_gamma   90.00
#
_symmetry.space_group_name_H-M   'P 1'
#
loop_
_entity.id
_entity.type
_entity.pdbx_description
1 polymer ?
#
loop_
_entity_poly.entity_id
_entity_poly.type
_entity_poly.pdbx_seq_one_letter_code
_entity_poly.pdbx_strand_id
1 'polypeptide(L)'
;MLSPGRISHQIAYKTVKCIVDAGWADVNKLKESSWEKKCDVLTDGGYAHYRERTATHLDELADLVISKYQGDLNNIIKQNDEDKVKVCKAIKVIKGIGDLAVNTFCDTVQHVWPFLALFLDDRSMAIAKYIGIEGDLKSI
;
A
#
# COMPACT_ATOMS: atom_id res chain seq x y z
N MET A 1 -0.74 3.52 1.22
CA MET A 1 -2.15 3.21 1.55
C MET A 1 -2.40 3.61 3.00
N LEU A 2 -3.37 4.49 3.22
CA LEU A 2 -3.64 5.07 4.54
C LEU A 2 -4.36 4.05 5.45
N SER A 3 -4.06 4.09 6.75
CA SER A 3 -4.47 3.11 7.78
C SER A 3 -5.96 2.69 7.73
N PRO A 4 -6.32 1.41 7.97
CA PRO A 4 -7.69 0.86 7.90
C PRO A 4 -8.59 1.26 9.08
N GLY A 5 -8.43 2.46 9.64
CA GLY A 5 -9.38 3.04 10.58
C GLY A 5 -10.73 3.31 9.91
N ARG A 6 -11.78 3.61 10.70
CA ARG A 6 -13.10 4.03 10.19
C ARG A 6 -12.99 5.36 9.44
N ILE A 7 -12.54 5.32 8.20
CA ILE A 7 -12.29 6.47 7.37
C ILE A 7 -13.05 6.22 6.08
N SER A 8 -13.84 7.21 5.65
CA SER A 8 -14.62 7.05 4.44
C SER A 8 -13.69 6.89 3.23
N HIS A 9 -14.12 6.08 2.26
CA HIS A 9 -13.39 5.91 1.00
C HIS A 9 -13.10 7.27 0.32
N GLN A 10 -14.02 8.23 0.46
CA GLN A 10 -13.86 9.59 -0.06
C GLN A 10 -12.70 10.36 0.61
N ILE A 11 -12.54 10.25 1.94
CA ILE A 11 -11.42 10.89 2.65
C ILE A 11 -10.10 10.22 2.24
N ALA A 12 -10.07 8.88 2.17
CA ALA A 12 -8.87 8.17 1.73
C ALA A 12 -8.45 8.59 0.30
N TYR A 13 -9.41 8.66 -0.63
CA TYR A 13 -9.18 9.14 -1.99
C TYR A 13 -8.67 10.59 -2.03
N LYS A 14 -9.35 11.50 -1.32
CA LYS A 14 -8.96 12.92 -1.27
C LYS A 14 -7.53 13.08 -0.74
N THR A 15 -7.19 12.40 0.35
CA THR A 15 -5.84 12.45 0.92
C THR A 15 -4.79 11.91 -0.05
N VAL A 16 -5.05 10.78 -0.73
CA VAL A 16 -4.13 10.26 -1.75
C VAL A 16 -3.94 11.27 -2.88
N LYS A 17 -5.03 11.90 -3.33
CA LYS A 17 -4.96 12.96 -4.35
C LYS A 17 -4.08 14.14 -3.88
N CYS A 18 -4.27 14.63 -2.67
CA CYS A 18 -3.44 15.71 -2.11
C CYS A 18 -1.94 15.35 -2.05
N ILE A 19 -1.61 14.10 -1.68
CA ILE A 19 -0.22 13.60 -1.67
C ILE A 19 0.36 13.57 -3.08
N VAL A 20 -0.39 13.09 -4.07
CA VAL A 20 0.05 13.04 -5.46
C VAL A 20 0.20 14.44 -6.04
N ASP A 21 -0.75 15.34 -5.79
CA ASP A 21 -0.72 16.73 -6.25
C ASP A 21 0.45 17.50 -5.60
N ALA A 22 0.90 17.11 -4.40
CA ALA A 22 2.11 17.61 -3.76
C ALA A 22 3.42 17.07 -4.37
N GLY A 23 3.33 16.18 -5.37
CA GLY A 23 4.48 15.58 -6.05
C GLY A 23 5.12 14.41 -5.30
N TRP A 24 4.47 13.88 -4.26
CA TRP A 24 5.03 12.86 -3.37
C TRP A 24 4.77 11.42 -3.85
N ALA A 25 4.33 11.26 -5.09
CA ALA A 25 4.48 9.99 -5.81
C ALA A 25 5.97 9.68 -6.08
N ASP A 26 6.82 10.71 -6.13
CA ASP A 26 8.27 10.59 -6.10
C ASP A 26 8.74 10.55 -4.63
N VAL A 27 9.35 9.43 -4.25
CA VAL A 27 9.77 9.19 -2.87
C VAL A 27 10.89 10.13 -2.42
N ASN A 28 11.72 10.63 -3.34
CA ASN A 28 12.77 11.58 -3.01
C ASN A 28 12.16 12.94 -2.64
N LYS A 29 11.19 13.41 -3.42
CA LYS A 29 10.43 14.63 -3.10
C LYS A 29 9.66 14.51 -1.80
N LEU A 30 9.08 13.33 -1.53
CA LEU A 30 8.44 13.06 -0.24
C LEU A 30 9.46 13.17 0.90
N LYS A 31 10.66 12.59 0.74
CA LYS A 31 11.71 12.62 1.77
C LYS A 31 12.25 14.01 2.04
N GLU A 32 12.39 14.84 1.01
CA GLU A 32 12.85 16.23 1.10
C GLU A 32 11.82 17.17 1.74
N SER A 33 10.54 16.80 1.76
CA SER A 33 9.48 17.64 2.33
C SER A 33 9.55 17.71 3.87
N SER A 34 9.22 18.87 4.44
CA SER A 34 9.20 19.04 5.90
C SER A 34 8.05 18.25 6.54
N TRP A 35 8.22 17.89 7.82
CA TRP A 35 7.19 17.18 8.57
C TRP A 35 5.90 18.01 8.71
N GLU A 36 6.02 19.32 8.92
CA GLU A 36 4.89 20.25 8.97
C GLU A 36 4.13 20.26 7.65
N LYS A 37 4.85 20.30 6.52
CA LYS A 37 4.21 20.28 5.19
C LYS A 37 3.45 18.98 4.96
N LYS A 38 4.00 17.83 5.40
CA LYS A 38 3.29 16.53 5.39
C LYS A 38 2.02 16.59 6.22
N CYS A 39 2.07 17.15 7.43
CA CYS A 39 0.90 17.33 8.29
C CYS A 39 -0.18 18.22 7.66
N ASP A 40 0.22 19.30 6.98
CA ASP A 40 -0.70 20.22 6.29
C ASP A 40 -1.43 19.50 5.14
N VAL A 41 -0.67 18.83 4.25
CA VAL A 41 -1.25 18.09 3.11
C VAL A 41 -2.20 16.98 3.57
N LEU A 42 -1.85 16.29 4.66
CA LEU A 42 -2.73 15.29 5.27
C LEU A 42 -4.01 15.91 5.86
N THR A 43 -3.90 17.11 6.43
CA THR A 43 -5.05 17.87 6.94
C THR A 43 -5.98 18.28 5.80
N ASP A 44 -5.44 18.80 4.70
CA ASP A 44 -6.19 19.17 3.50
C ASP A 44 -6.95 17.96 2.90
N GLY A 45 -6.33 16.79 2.97
CA GLY A 45 -6.93 15.50 2.59
C GLY A 45 -8.10 15.04 3.48
N GLY A 46 -8.26 15.64 4.67
CA GLY A 46 -9.25 15.21 5.66
C GLY A 46 -8.71 14.21 6.69
N TYR A 47 -7.39 13.99 6.72
CA TYR A 47 -6.69 13.11 7.67
C TYR A 47 -6.22 13.84 8.94
N ALA A 48 -6.81 14.98 9.28
CA ALA A 48 -6.38 15.86 10.37
C ALA A 48 -6.15 15.14 11.71
N HIS A 49 -7.01 14.17 12.06
CA HIS A 49 -6.90 13.41 13.31
C HIS A 49 -5.70 12.47 13.36
N TYR A 50 -5.22 11.98 12.21
CA TYR A 50 -4.10 11.04 12.11
C TYR A 50 -2.87 11.64 11.42
N ARG A 51 -2.86 12.96 11.15
CA ARG A 51 -1.85 13.63 10.32
C ARG A 51 -0.43 13.42 10.83
N GLU A 52 -0.21 13.56 12.14
CA GLU A 52 1.13 13.52 12.74
C GLU A 52 1.75 12.15 12.63
N ARG A 53 1.00 11.12 13.06
CA ARG A 53 1.41 9.72 12.93
C ARG A 53 1.62 9.32 11.48
N THR A 54 0.74 9.78 10.58
CA THR A 54 0.80 9.44 9.16
C THR A 54 1.97 10.14 8.47
N ALA A 55 2.30 11.39 8.84
CA ALA A 55 3.48 12.10 8.37
C ALA A 55 4.76 11.34 8.75
N THR A 56 4.87 10.88 10.00
CA THR A 56 6.01 10.05 10.43
C THR A 56 6.06 8.72 9.66
N HIS A 57 4.93 8.05 9.43
CA HIS A 57 4.91 6.82 8.64
C HIS A 57 5.33 7.06 7.18
N LEU A 58 5.00 8.20 6.59
CA LEU A 58 5.44 8.56 5.24
C LEU A 58 6.96 8.76 5.17
N ASP A 59 7.56 9.36 6.19
CA ASP A 59 9.02 9.47 6.29
C ASP A 59 9.70 8.11 6.42
N GLU A 60 9.19 7.25 7.30
CA GLU A 60 9.73 5.89 7.49
C GLU A 60 9.55 5.03 6.22
N LEU A 61 8.44 5.20 5.50
CA LEU A 61 8.23 4.58 4.19
C LEU A 61 9.28 5.07 3.19
N ALA A 62 9.51 6.39 3.11
CA ALA A 62 10.47 6.94 2.17
C ALA A 62 11.89 6.43 2.44
N ASP A 63 12.29 6.40 3.72
CA ASP A 63 13.60 5.85 4.13
C ASP A 63 13.75 4.39 3.76
N LEU A 64 12.73 3.57 4.01
CA LEU A 64 12.73 2.16 3.66
C LEU A 64 12.88 1.96 2.14
N VAL A 65 12.10 2.71 1.34
CA VAL A 65 12.11 2.57 -0.12
C VAL A 65 13.44 3.03 -0.72
N ILE A 66 13.98 4.14 -0.26
CA ILE A 66 15.27 4.65 -0.73
C ILE A 66 16.41 3.69 -0.33
N SER A 67 16.48 3.29 0.94
CA SER A 67 17.61 2.50 1.45
C SER A 67 17.60 1.05 0.99
N LYS A 68 16.44 0.38 1.02
CA LYS A 68 16.33 -1.07 0.75
C LYS A 68 15.97 -1.39 -0.69
N TYR A 69 15.21 -0.49 -1.31
CA TYR A 69 14.65 -0.70 -2.65
C TYR A 69 15.17 0.33 -3.67
N GLN A 70 16.20 1.11 -3.33
CA GLN A 70 16.86 2.06 -4.25
C GLN A 70 15.90 3.09 -4.86
N GLY A 71 14.85 3.45 -4.14
CA GLY A 71 13.84 4.40 -4.61
C GLY A 71 12.75 3.80 -5.51
N ASP A 72 12.82 2.50 -5.85
CA ASP A 72 11.90 1.82 -6.75
C ASP A 72 11.28 0.58 -6.09
N LEU A 73 9.98 0.63 -5.79
CA LEU A 73 9.23 -0.48 -5.19
C LEU A 73 9.19 -1.74 -6.07
N ASN A 74 9.43 -1.64 -7.38
CA ASN A 74 9.56 -2.84 -8.23
C ASN A 74 10.75 -3.72 -7.81
N ASN A 75 11.72 -3.17 -7.09
CA ASN A 75 12.81 -3.97 -6.53
C ASN A 75 12.35 -4.91 -5.41
N ILE A 76 11.17 -4.71 -4.80
CA ILE A 76 10.55 -5.72 -3.93
C ILE A 76 10.35 -7.02 -4.71
N ILE A 77 9.88 -6.94 -5.94
CA ILE A 77 9.62 -8.12 -6.78
C ILE A 77 10.93 -8.82 -7.11
N LYS A 78 11.89 -8.07 -7.66
CA LYS A 78 13.17 -8.60 -8.12
C LYS A 78 13.95 -9.29 -7.00
N GLN A 79 13.89 -8.76 -5.78
CA GLN A 79 14.57 -9.33 -4.61
C GLN A 79 13.87 -10.59 -4.06
N ASN A 80 12.65 -10.89 -4.50
CA ASN A 80 11.84 -11.99 -3.98
C ASN A 80 11.42 -12.98 -5.07
N ASP A 81 12.09 -12.97 -6.23
CA ASP A 81 11.89 -13.92 -7.33
C ASP A 81 10.42 -14.06 -7.78
N GLU A 82 9.64 -12.97 -7.74
CA GLU A 82 8.20 -13.01 -8.06
C GLU A 82 7.39 -13.99 -7.19
N ASP A 83 7.91 -14.40 -6.02
CA ASP A 83 7.20 -15.25 -5.08
C ASP A 83 6.12 -14.44 -4.34
N LYS A 84 4.85 -14.76 -4.62
CA LYS A 84 3.66 -14.10 -4.04
C LYS A 84 3.76 -13.97 -2.51
N VAL A 85 4.15 -15.04 -1.82
CA VAL A 85 4.22 -15.07 -0.35
C VAL A 85 5.35 -14.18 0.17
N LYS A 86 6.52 -14.24 -0.45
CA LYS A 86 7.68 -13.41 -0.07
C LYS A 86 7.42 -11.93 -0.35
N VAL A 87 6.82 -11.59 -1.49
CA VAL A 87 6.43 -10.22 -1.84
C VAL A 87 5.42 -9.67 -0.85
N CYS A 88 4.35 -10.41 -0.52
CA CYS A 88 3.38 -9.99 0.50
C CYS A 88 4.06 -9.76 1.86
N LYS A 89 4.96 -10.65 2.28
CA LYS A 89 5.75 -10.47 3.52
C LYS A 89 6.62 -9.21 3.46
N ALA A 90 7.27 -8.94 2.33
CA ALA A 90 8.11 -7.76 2.16
C ALA A 90 7.32 -6.45 2.23
N ILE A 91 6.12 -6.40 1.63
CA ILE A 91 5.20 -5.26 1.71
C ILE A 91 4.73 -5.03 3.15
N LYS A 92 4.44 -6.11 3.89
CA LYS A 92 3.97 -6.04 5.29
C LYS A 92 5.00 -5.44 6.26
N VAL A 93 6.28 -5.40 5.89
CA VAL A 93 7.33 -4.74 6.70
C VAL A 93 7.15 -3.22 6.71
N ILE A 94 6.46 -2.64 5.72
CA ILE A 94 6.14 -1.22 5.70
C ILE A 94 5.22 -0.89 6.88
N LYS A 95 5.65 0.06 7.70
CA LYS A 95 4.91 0.42 8.92
C LYS A 95 3.51 0.93 8.60
N GLY A 96 2.53 0.45 9.36
CA GLY A 96 1.12 0.80 9.15
C GLY A 96 0.42 -0.05 8.08
N ILE A 97 1.13 -0.98 7.43
CA ILE A 97 0.54 -1.97 6.53
C ILE A 97 0.31 -3.28 7.30
N GLY A 98 -0.96 -3.59 7.58
CA GLY A 98 -1.39 -4.88 8.12
C GLY A 98 -1.89 -5.83 7.03
N ASP A 99 -2.31 -7.04 7.40
CA ASP A 99 -2.76 -8.07 6.44
C ASP A 99 -3.85 -7.58 5.49
N LEU A 100 -4.84 -6.85 6.02
CA LEU A 100 -5.90 -6.26 5.19
C LEU A 100 -5.32 -5.31 4.13
N ALA A 101 -4.38 -4.44 4.50
CA ALA A 101 -3.78 -3.48 3.58
C ALA A 101 -2.89 -4.17 2.54
N VAL A 102 -2.19 -5.25 2.90
CA VAL A 102 -1.45 -6.08 1.94
C VAL A 102 -2.42 -6.71 0.94
N ASN A 103 -3.50 -7.32 1.42
CA ASN A 103 -4.47 -7.99 0.56
C ASN A 103 -5.13 -7.00 -0.42
N THR A 104 -5.58 -5.83 0.05
CA THR A 104 -6.14 -4.80 -0.82
C THR A 104 -5.11 -4.26 -1.82
N PHE A 105 -3.85 -4.11 -1.41
CA PHE A 105 -2.79 -3.70 -2.32
C PHE A 105 -2.55 -4.74 -3.41
N CYS A 106 -2.38 -6.01 -3.03
CA CYS A 106 -2.17 -7.12 -3.96
C CYS A 106 -3.34 -7.29 -4.91
N ASP A 107 -4.57 -7.12 -4.44
CA ASP A 107 -5.78 -7.15 -5.26
C ASP A 107 -5.77 -6.04 -6.34
N THR A 108 -5.35 -4.82 -5.97
CA THR A 108 -5.37 -3.66 -6.87
C THR A 108 -4.20 -3.66 -7.86
N VAL A 109 -3.01 -4.10 -7.44
CA VAL A 109 -1.77 -3.95 -8.20
C VAL A 109 -1.58 -5.01 -9.29
N GLN A 110 -2.47 -6.01 -9.41
CA GLN A 110 -2.33 -7.13 -10.36
C GLN A 110 -2.12 -6.68 -11.81
N HIS A 111 -2.65 -5.52 -12.21
CA HIS A 111 -2.45 -4.95 -13.56
C HIS A 111 -1.04 -4.37 -13.78
N VAL A 112 -0.35 -3.96 -12.71
CA VAL A 112 1.04 -3.48 -12.75
C VAL A 112 2.00 -4.64 -12.51
N TRP A 113 1.62 -5.59 -11.63
CA TRP A 113 2.40 -6.75 -11.21
C TRP A 113 1.67 -8.06 -11.57
N PRO A 114 1.72 -8.51 -12.85
CA PRO A 114 0.89 -9.61 -13.35
C PRO A 114 1.13 -10.96 -12.67
N PHE A 115 2.28 -11.20 -12.05
CA PHE A 115 2.55 -12.43 -11.30
C PHE A 115 1.66 -12.56 -10.05
N LEU A 116 1.09 -11.45 -9.55
CA LEU A 116 0.07 -11.45 -8.49
C LEU A 116 -1.33 -11.76 -9.02
N ALA A 117 -1.51 -11.95 -10.32
CA ALA A 117 -2.81 -12.28 -10.90
C ALA A 117 -3.42 -13.50 -10.21
N LEU A 118 -4.74 -13.45 -10.02
CA LEU A 118 -5.56 -14.45 -9.30
C LEU A 118 -5.34 -14.45 -7.79
N PHE A 119 -4.81 -13.35 -7.25
CA PHE A 119 -4.83 -13.14 -5.81
C PHE A 119 -6.28 -13.05 -5.32
N LEU A 120 -6.66 -13.96 -4.42
CA LEU A 120 -7.95 -13.94 -3.73
C LEU A 120 -7.68 -13.86 -2.24
N ASP A 121 -8.25 -12.83 -1.59
CA ASP A 121 -8.21 -12.75 -0.13
C ASP A 121 -9.12 -13.82 0.51
N ASP A 122 -8.89 -14.10 1.80
CA ASP A 122 -9.64 -15.13 2.53
C ASP A 122 -11.16 -14.93 2.49
N ARG A 123 -11.60 -13.66 2.41
CA ARG A 123 -13.03 -13.32 2.35
C ARG A 123 -13.62 -13.70 1.00
N SER A 124 -12.91 -13.40 -0.08
CA SER A 124 -13.28 -13.73 -1.45
C SER A 124 -13.25 -15.24 -1.66
N MET A 125 -12.26 -15.92 -1.09
CA MET A 125 -12.19 -17.39 -1.04
C MET A 125 -13.39 -18.00 -0.30
N ALA A 126 -13.78 -17.43 0.85
CA ALA A 126 -14.96 -17.90 1.60
C ALA A 126 -16.24 -17.74 0.79
N ILE A 127 -16.39 -16.64 0.04
CA ILE A 127 -17.53 -16.42 -0.85
C ILE A 127 -17.48 -17.40 -2.04
N ALA A 128 -16.33 -17.56 -2.69
CA ALA A 128 -16.14 -18.50 -3.81
C ALA A 128 -16.54 -19.93 -3.40
N LYS A 129 -16.13 -20.35 -2.20
CA LYS A 129 -16.55 -21.63 -1.60
C LYS A 129 -18.05 -21.70 -1.35
N TYR A 130 -18.65 -20.62 -0.83
CA TYR A 130 -20.09 -20.55 -0.58
C TYR A 130 -20.92 -20.66 -1.88
N ILE A 131 -20.44 -20.06 -2.98
CA ILE A 131 -21.12 -20.07 -4.29
C ILE A 131 -20.70 -21.23 -5.21
N GLY A 132 -19.83 -22.13 -4.74
CA GLY A 132 -19.44 -23.35 -5.45
C GLY A 132 -18.43 -23.17 -6.58
N ILE A 133 -17.67 -22.07 -6.61
CA ILE A 133 -16.65 -21.76 -7.64
C ILE A 133 -15.24 -22.02 -7.08
N GLU A 134 -15.03 -23.17 -6.46
CA GLU A 134 -13.73 -23.54 -5.85
C GLU A 134 -12.72 -24.17 -6.84
N GLY A 135 -13.04 -24.15 -8.14
CA GLY A 135 -12.22 -24.75 -9.20
C GLY A 135 -10.79 -24.20 -9.26
N ASP A 136 -9.83 -25.12 -9.18
CA ASP A 136 -8.39 -25.03 -9.50
C ASP A 136 -7.62 -23.73 -9.18
N LEU A 137 -7.99 -23.02 -8.12
CA LEU A 137 -7.20 -21.88 -7.62
C LEU A 137 -5.90 -22.30 -6.91
N LYS A 138 -5.67 -23.61 -6.75
CA LYS A 138 -4.45 -24.18 -6.13
C LYS A 138 -3.31 -24.43 -7.12
N SER A 139 -3.52 -24.20 -8.42
CA SER A 139 -2.54 -24.47 -9.47
C SER A 139 -1.96 -23.22 -10.15
N ILE A 140 -2.17 -22.01 -9.60
CA ILE A 140 -1.70 -20.75 -10.21
C ILE A 140 -1.02 -19.79 -9.21
#